data_AF-N1UE34-F1
#
_entry.id   AF-N1UE34-F1
#
_cell.length_a   1.000
_cell.length_b   1.000
_cell.length_c   1.000
_cell.angle_alpha   90.00
_cell.angle_beta   90.00
_cell.angle_gamma   90.00
#
_symmetry.space_group_name_H-M   'P 1'
#
loop_
_entity.id
_entity.type
_entity.pdbx_description
1 polymer ?
#
loop_
_entity_poly.entity_id
_entity_poly.type
_entity_poly.pdbx_seq_one_letter_code
_entity_poly.pdbx_strand_id
1 'polypeptide(L)' 'MEADGHDVEQIISAFEKAKLHKGSPTIILFKTVLGKGVSFMENNPGWHGTPPKPEEEKKALEELSTISI' A
#
# COMPACT_ATOMS: atom_id res chain seq x y z
N MET A 1 -5.61 -16.03 -2.85
CA MET A 1 -4.20 -16.01 -2.40
C MET A 1 -3.96 -14.74 -1.60
N GLU A 2 -2.99 -14.74 -0.69
CA GLU A 2 -2.62 -13.57 0.12
C GLU A 2 -1.18 -13.14 -0.19
N ALA A 3 -0.92 -11.84 -0.13
CA ALA A 3 0.40 -11.24 -0.32
C ALA A 3 0.50 -9.93 0.45
N ASP A 4 1.72 -9.54 0.85
CA ASP A 4 1.96 -8.19 1.37
C ASP A 4 1.82 -7.18 0.23
N GLY A 5 0.94 -6.19 0.40
CA GLY A 5 0.71 -5.13 -0.59
C GLY A 5 1.76 -4.02 -0.59
N HIS A 6 2.77 -4.11 0.28
CA HIS A 6 3.92 -3.20 0.34
C HIS A 6 5.25 -3.89 -0.02
N ASP A 7 5.19 -5.15 -0.44
CA ASP A 7 6.35 -5.91 -0.92
C ASP A 7 6.20 -6.14 -2.43
N VAL A 8 7.05 -5.47 -3.22
CA VAL A 8 6.99 -5.50 -4.68
C VAL A 8 7.25 -6.89 -5.23
N GLU A 9 8.15 -7.67 -4.62
CA GLU A 9 8.45 -9.03 -5.07
C GLU A 9 7.24 -9.96 -4.85
N GLN A 10 6.58 -9.83 -3.70
CA GLN A 10 5.36 -10.60 -3.42
C GLN A 10 4.21 -10.21 -4.35
N ILE A 11 4.04 -8.93 -4.65
CA ILE A 11 3.04 -8.45 -5.61
C ILE A 11 3.27 -9.07 -7.00
N ILE A 12 4.51 -8.99 -7.50
CA ILE A 12 4.86 -9.58 -8.80
C ILE A 12 4.60 -11.08 -8.79
N SER A 13 5.07 -11.80 -7.78
CA SER A 13 4.86 -13.24 -7.62
C SER A 13 3.36 -13.61 -7.60
N ALA A 14 2.54 -12.83 -6.90
CA ALA A 14 1.10 -13.05 -6.84
C ALA A 14 0.43 -12.88 -8.21
N PHE A 15 0.82 -11.86 -8.97
CA PHE A 15 0.34 -11.66 -10.34
C PHE A 15 0.80 -12.77 -11.30
N GLU A 16 2.05 -13.23 -11.20
CA GLU A 16 2.54 -14.35 -12.00
C GLU A 16 1.75 -15.63 -11.73
N LYS A 17 1.50 -15.96 -10.46
CA LYS A 17 0.64 -17.09 -10.07
C LYS A 17 -0.78 -16.94 -10.62
N ALA A 18 -1.36 -15.73 -10.52
CA ALA A 18 -2.69 -15.47 -11.04
C ALA A 18 -2.79 -15.65 -12.57
N LYS A 19 -1.75 -15.28 -13.33
CA LYS A 19 -1.69 -15.49 -14.79
C LYS A 19 -1.67 -16.96 -15.18
N LEU A 20 -1.06 -17.81 -14.36
CA LEU A 20 -0.97 -19.25 -14.58
C LEU A 20 -2.27 -19.98 -14.20
N HIS A 21 -3.10 -19.41 -13.32
CA HIS A 21 -4.38 -19.99 -12.95
C HIS A 21 -5.38 -19.97 -14.12
N LYS A 22 -6.06 -21.10 -14.36
CA LYS A 22 -7.06 -21.28 -15.42
C LYS A 22 -8.30 -21.97 -14.87
N GLY A 23 -9.43 -21.80 -15.56
CA GLY A 23 -10.69 -22.47 -15.21
C GLY A 23 -11.58 -21.72 -14.20
N SER A 24 -11.09 -20.66 -13.56
CA SER A 24 -11.89 -19.76 -12.74
C SER A 24 -11.25 -18.38 -12.58
N PRO A 25 -11.99 -17.36 -12.10
CA PRO A 25 -11.40 -16.10 -11.66
C PRO A 25 -10.41 -16.28 -10.51
N THR A 26 -9.50 -15.31 -10.36
CA THR A 26 -8.53 -15.25 -9.25
C THR A 26 -8.79 -14.01 -8.40
N ILE A 27 -8.73 -14.18 -7.07
CA ILE A 27 -8.67 -13.08 -6.10
C ILE A 27 -7.30 -13.08 -5.40
N ILE A 28 -6.68 -11.91 -5.35
CA ILE A 28 -5.46 -11.64 -4.58
C ILE A 28 -5.84 -10.70 -3.45
N LEU A 29 -5.65 -11.14 -2.22
CA LEU A 29 -5.90 -10.38 -1.01
C LEU A 29 -4.58 -9.74 -0.56
N PHE A 30 -4.38 -8.47 -0.94
CA PHE A 30 -3.22 -7.71 -0.49
C PHE A 30 -3.45 -7.16 0.91
N LYS A 31 -2.56 -7.50 1.83
CA LYS A 31 -2.53 -6.87 3.15
C LYS A 31 -1.83 -5.52 3.04
N THR A 32 -2.54 -4.43 3.34
CA THR A 32 -2.02 -3.06 3.23
C THR A 32 -2.20 -2.29 4.53
N VAL A 33 -1.66 -1.07 4.55
CA VAL A 33 -1.76 -0.09 5.64
C VAL A 33 -2.26 1.19 4.97
N LEU A 34 -3.43 1.67 5.38
CA LEU A 34 -3.94 2.97 4.91
C LEU A 34 -2.93 4.06 5.33
N GLY A 35 -2.52 4.94 4.41
CA GLY A 35 -1.56 5.99 4.71
C GLY A 35 -0.11 5.51 4.90
N LYS A 36 0.25 4.31 4.40
CA LYS A 36 1.60 3.74 4.51
C LYS A 36 2.69 4.76 4.19
N GLY A 37 3.68 4.86 5.07
CA GLY A 37 4.84 5.74 4.89
C GLY A 37 4.67 7.15 5.45
N VAL A 38 3.48 7.49 5.96
CA VAL A 38 3.25 8.75 6.68
C VAL A 38 2.71 8.43 8.07
N SER A 39 3.53 8.65 9.08
CA SER A 39 3.35 8.20 10.47
C SER A 39 1.99 8.57 11.08
N PHE A 40 1.49 9.76 10.78
CA PHE A 40 0.22 10.27 11.30
C PHE A 40 -1.01 9.85 10.48
N MET A 41 -0.78 9.28 9.29
CA MET A 41 -1.83 8.74 8.41
C MET A 41 -1.98 7.23 8.54
N GLU A 42 -0.94 6.51 8.98
CA GLU A 42 -0.96 5.05 9.08
C GLU A 42 -2.12 4.51 9.95
N ASN A 43 -2.92 3.62 9.38
CA ASN A 43 -4.07 2.97 10.02
C ASN A 43 -5.11 3.94 10.62
N ASN A 44 -5.19 5.17 10.09
CA ASN A 44 -6.11 6.18 10.57
C ASN A 44 -7.23 6.47 9.54
N PRO A 45 -8.49 6.04 9.80
CA PRO A 45 -9.61 6.23 8.88
C PRO A 45 -9.94 7.69 8.56
N GLY A 46 -9.56 8.64 9.44
CA GLY A 46 -9.75 10.07 9.20
C GLY A 46 -9.05 10.56 7.92
N TRP A 47 -8.00 9.85 7.47
CA TRP A 47 -7.26 10.16 6.26
C TRP A 47 -7.80 9.48 5.00
N HIS A 48 -8.96 8.81 5.06
CA HIS A 48 -9.55 8.18 3.87
C HIS A 48 -9.92 9.18 2.76
N GLY A 49 -10.39 10.38 3.14
CA GLY A 49 -10.81 11.41 2.20
C GLY A 49 -10.48 12.84 2.63
N THR A 50 -9.68 13.00 3.69
CA THR A 50 -9.28 14.32 4.18
C THR A 50 -7.93 14.71 3.57
N PRO A 51 -7.85 15.84 2.84
CA PRO A 51 -6.58 16.32 2.33
C PRO A 51 -5.70 16.88 3.46
N PRO A 52 -4.37 16.72 3.39
CA PRO A 52 -3.45 17.34 4.35
C PRO A 52 -3.44 18.85 4.21
N LYS A 53 -3.25 19.55 5.34
CA LYS A 53 -2.93 20.98 5.37
C LYS A 53 -1.47 21.20 4.93
N PRO A 54 -1.07 22.43 4.57
CA PRO A 54 0.30 22.70 4.09
C PRO A 54 1.42 22.20 5.02
N GLU A 55 1.26 22.31 6.34
CA GLU A 55 2.25 21.81 7.30
C GLU A 55 2.28 20.27 7.39
N GLU A 56 1.12 19.63 7.24
CA GLU A 56 1.00 18.16 7.23
C GLU A 56 1.57 17.58 5.94
N GLU A 57 1.37 18.25 4.81
CA GLU A 57 1.96 17.91 3.52
C GLU A 57 3.49 17.96 3.60
N LYS A 58 4.05 19.06 4.11
CA LYS A 58 5.50 19.20 4.27
C LYS A 58 6.08 18.06 5.11
N LYS A 59 5.44 17.76 6.26
CA LYS A 59 5.86 16.65 7.13
C LYS A 59 5.76 15.29 6.42
N ALA A 60 4.68 15.04 5.68
CA ALA A 60 4.50 13.80 4.94
C ALA A 60 5.60 13.61 3.88
N LEU A 61 5.95 14.67 3.14
CA LEU A 61 7.02 14.63 2.14
C LEU A 61 8.40 14.36 2.77
N GLU A 62 8.68 14.99 3.91
CA GLU A 62 9.90 14.72 4.68
C GLU A 62 9.97 13.23 5.09
N GLU A 63 8.90 12.68 5.66
CA GLU A 63 8.84 11.27 6.05
C GLU A 63 9.02 10.33 4.84
N LEU A 64 8.32 10.57 3.74
CA LEU A 64 8.44 9.77 2.52
C LEU A 64 9.85 9.77 1.93
N SER A 65 10.58 10.88 2.02
CA SER A 65 11.95 10.99 1.52
C SER A 65 12.96 10.11 2.26
N THR A 66 12.61 9.64 3.46
CA THR A 66 13.47 8.78 4.28
C THR A 66 13.22 7.29 4.09
N ILE A 67 12.18 6.92 3.33
CA ILE A 67 11.81 5.53 3.10
C ILE A 67 12.69 4.94 1.99
N SER A 68 13.28 3.77 2.27
CA SER A 68 13.90 2.94 1.25
C SER A 68 12.84 2.04 0.61
N ILE A 69 12.78 2.06 -0.72
CA ILE A 69 11.89 1.21 -1.55
C ILE A 69 12.58 -0.12 -1.81
#